data_AF-A0A842L708-F1
#
_entry.id   AF-A0A842L708-F1
#
_cell.length_a   1.000
_cell.length_b   1.000
_cell.length_c   1.000
_cell.angle_alpha   90.00
_cell.angle_beta   90.00
_cell.angle_gamma   90.00
#
_symmetry.space_group_name_H-M   'P 1'
#
loop_
_entity.id
_entity.type
_entity.pdbx_description
1 polymer ?
#
loop_
_entity_poly.entity_id
_entity_poly.type
_entity_poly.pdbx_seq_one_letter_code
_entity_poly.pdbx_strand_id
1 'polypeptide(L)' 'KKLFEDRRGVVELPWCGEEGCGVEMEEILDASMLGIPYPEEMAKIEGKKCANCGKNAKYVARFARTY' A
#
# COMPACT_ATOMS: atom_id res chain seq x y z
N LYS A 1 -1.00 8.17 12.28
CA LYS A 1 -0.36 9.47 11.92
C LYS A 1 1.18 9.48 12.02
N LYS A 2 1.85 8.62 12.83
CA LYS A 2 3.33 8.57 12.96
C LYS A 2 4.14 7.86 11.85
N LEU A 3 3.49 7.30 10.83
CA LEU A 3 4.21 6.51 9.80
C LEU A 3 4.91 7.37 8.74
N PHE A 4 4.57 8.66 8.65
CA PHE A 4 4.96 9.54 7.56
C PHE A 4 6.03 10.58 7.94
N GLU A 5 6.42 10.69 9.21
CA GLU A 5 7.29 11.78 9.67
C GLU A 5 8.79 11.58 9.34
N ASP A 6 9.24 10.36 9.03
CA ASP A 6 10.68 10.07 8.91
C ASP A 6 11.13 9.50 7.56
N ARG A 7 10.21 9.18 6.64
CA ARG A 7 10.55 8.50 5.38
C ARG A 7 9.90 9.15 4.16
N ARG A 8 10.63 10.08 3.54
CA ARG A 8 10.62 10.46 2.12
C ARG A 8 9.30 10.28 1.32
N GLY A 9 8.17 10.71 1.86
CA GLY A 9 6.90 10.85 1.13
C GLY A 9 6.22 9.55 0.66
N VAL A 10 6.92 8.40 0.58
CA VAL A 10 6.40 7.13 0.06
C VAL A 10 6.46 6.03 1.13
N VAL A 11 5.34 5.36 1.38
CA VAL A 11 5.20 4.22 2.29
C VAL A 11 4.83 2.96 1.52
N GLU A 12 5.39 1.83 1.92
CA GLU A 12 5.11 0.52 1.34
C GLU A 12 4.16 -0.23 2.27
N LEU A 13 2.98 -0.63 1.76
CA LEU A 13 1.94 -1.28 2.54
C LEU A 13 1.48 -2.57 1.87
N PRO A 14 1.18 -3.63 2.66
CA PRO A 14 0.62 -4.85 2.15
C PRO A 14 -0.80 -4.62 1.61
N TRP A 15 -1.05 -5.03 0.37
CA TRP A 15 -2.30 -4.86 -0.36
C TRP A 15 -2.85 -6.19 -0.88
N CYS A 16 -4.17 -6.38 -0.81
CA CYS A 16 -4.84 -7.60 -1.23
C CYS A 16 -4.93 -7.77 -2.76
N GLY A 17 -4.67 -6.71 -3.54
CA GLY A 17 -4.83 -6.72 -4.99
C GLY A 17 -6.24 -6.39 -5.48
N GLU A 18 -7.14 -5.92 -4.60
CA GLU A 18 -8.48 -5.46 -5.00
C GLU A 18 -8.46 -3.94 -5.18
N GLU A 19 -8.89 -3.45 -6.35
CA GLU A 19 -8.91 -2.02 -6.70
C GLU A 19 -9.70 -1.20 -5.67
N GLY A 20 -10.89 -1.66 -5.27
CA GLY A 20 -11.71 -0.97 -4.26
C GLY A 20 -11.00 -0.80 -2.91
N CYS A 21 -10.17 -1.77 -2.53
CA CYS A 21 -9.36 -1.68 -1.32
C CYS A 21 -8.20 -0.68 -1.47
N GLY A 22 -7.68 -0.50 -2.68
CA GLY A 22 -6.66 0.51 -2.98
C GLY A 22 -7.21 1.93 -2.88
N VAL A 23 -8.38 2.17 -3.51
CA VAL A 23 -9.06 3.47 -3.48
C VAL A 23 -9.41 3.90 -2.05
N GLU A 24 -9.97 2.98 -1.25
CA GLU A 24 -10.29 3.27 0.15
C GLU A 24 -9.03 3.61 0.97
N MET A 25 -7.90 2.95 0.69
CA MET A 25 -6.62 3.27 1.33
C MET A 25 -6.12 4.66 0.96
N GLU A 26 -6.30 5.10 -0.28
CA GLU A 26 -5.93 6.43 -0.72
C GLU A 26 -6.68 7.51 0.06
N GLU A 27 -8.00 7.33 0.22
CA GLU A 27 -8.86 8.24 0.98
C GLU A 27 -8.52 8.26 2.48
N ILE A 28 -8.30 7.09 3.10
CA ILE A 28 -7.99 6.98 4.53
C ILE A 28 -6.61 7.57 4.86
N LEU A 29 -5.62 7.32 3.99
CA LEU A 29 -4.23 7.73 4.22
C LEU A 29 -3.92 9.15 3.73
N ASP A 30 -4.86 9.75 2.99
CA ASP A 30 -4.67 11.03 2.30
C ASP A 30 -3.41 10.96 1.41
N ALA A 31 -3.37 9.91 0.59
CA ALA A 31 -2.21 9.52 -0.20
C ALA A 31 -2.65 8.90 -1.53
N SER A 32 -1.79 8.96 -2.55
CA SER A 32 -2.02 8.29 -3.83
C SER A 32 -1.21 6.99 -3.93
N MET A 33 -1.85 5.94 -4.42
CA MET A 33 -1.24 4.65 -4.73
C MET A 33 -0.39 4.79 -6.00
N LEU A 34 0.93 4.69 -5.84
CA LEU A 34 1.87 4.68 -6.97
C LEU A 34 1.84 3.34 -7.72
N GLY A 35 1.28 2.30 -7.11
CA GLY A 35 1.21 0.94 -7.65
C GLY A 35 2.15 -0.02 -6.91
N ILE A 36 2.52 -1.12 -7.58
CA ILE A 36 3.37 -2.17 -7.01
C ILE A 36 4.79 -2.12 -7.60
N PRO A 37 5.84 -2.53 -6.87
CA PRO A 37 7.19 -2.64 -7.41
C PRO A 37 7.26 -3.54 -8.66
N TYR A 38 8.07 -3.13 -9.64
CA TYR A 38 8.39 -3.95 -10.81
C TYR A 38 9.76 -4.61 -10.64
N PRO A 39 9.93 -5.90 -11.02
CA PRO A 39 8.94 -6.81 -11.56
C PRO A 39 7.97 -7.31 -10.46
N GLU A 40 6.78 -7.75 -10.87
CA GLU A 40 5.69 -8.17 -9.96
C GLU A 40 6.14 -9.22 -8.94
N GLU A 41 7.11 -10.07 -9.29
CA GLU A 41 7.70 -11.06 -8.39
C GLU A 41 8.32 -10.43 -7.13
N MET A 42 8.90 -9.24 -7.25
CA MET A 42 9.41 -8.49 -6.10
C MET A 42 8.29 -7.84 -5.27
N ALA A 43 7.11 -7.66 -5.86
CA ALA A 43 5.96 -7.13 -5.14
C ALA A 43 5.21 -8.22 -4.37
N LYS A 44 5.32 -9.50 -4.75
CA LYS A 44 4.59 -10.59 -4.10
C LYS A 44 5.06 -10.77 -2.67
N ILE A 45 4.10 -10.83 -1.76
CA ILE A 45 4.35 -11.06 -0.34
C ILE A 45 3.45 -12.20 0.15
N GLU A 46 4.01 -13.06 1.00
CA GLU A 46 3.27 -14.16 1.61
C GLU A 46 3.20 -13.97 3.13
N GLY A 47 2.13 -14.49 3.75
CA GLY A 47 1.93 -14.44 5.19
C GLY A 47 1.61 -13.06 5.78
N LYS A 48 1.41 -12.03 4.94
CA LYS A 48 0.98 -10.69 5.39
C LYS A 48 -0.51 -10.46 5.14
N LYS A 49 -1.12 -9.66 6.00
CA LYS A 49 -2.50 -9.19 5.85
C LYS A 49 -2.52 -7.80 5.22
N CYS A 50 -3.55 -7.52 4.44
CA CYS A 50 -3.79 -6.21 3.85
C CYS A 50 -3.97 -5.17 4.96
N ALA A 51 -3.30 -4.03 4.81
CA ALA A 51 -3.33 -2.95 5.79
C ALA A 51 -4.72 -2.31 5.97
N ASN A 52 -5.63 -2.48 5.01
CA ASN A 52 -6.99 -1.95 5.06
C ASN A 52 -8.03 -3.02 5.44
N CYS A 53 -8.26 -4.01 4.56
CA CYS A 53 -9.34 -4.98 4.77
C CYS A 53 -8.94 -6.21 5.62
N GLY A 54 -7.67 -6.38 5.99
CA GLY A 54 -7.20 -7.51 6.78
C GLY A 54 -7.19 -8.89 6.08
N LYS A 55 -7.61 -8.96 4.81
CA LYS A 55 -7.49 -10.17 3.96
C LYS A 55 -6.02 -10.51 3.68
N ASN A 56 -5.74 -11.66 3.09
CA ASN A 56 -4.38 -12.01 2.66
C ASN A 56 -3.87 -10.99 1.63
N ALA A 57 -2.74 -10.36 1.92
CA ALA A 57 -2.07 -9.48 0.99
C ALA A 57 -1.37 -10.31 -0.07
N LYS A 58 -1.59 -9.96 -1.33
CA LYS A 58 -0.90 -10.59 -2.48
C LYS A 58 0.34 -9.83 -2.86
N TYR A 59 0.30 -8.50 -2.70
CA TYR A 59 1.34 -7.59 -3.15
C TYR A 59 1.68 -6.55 -2.09
N VAL A 60 2.89 -6.00 -2.15
CA VAL A 60 3.24 -4.74 -1.49
C VAL A 60 3.01 -3.59 -2.46
N ALA A 61 2.18 -2.63 -2.06
CA ALA A 61 1.91 -1.42 -2.83
C ALA A 61 2.59 -0.21 -2.21
N ARG A 62 2.97 0.74 -3.05
CA ARG A 62 3.57 2.01 -2.65
C ARG A 62 2.52 3.11 -2.65
N PHE A 63 2.44 3.84 -1.57
CA PHE A 63 1.56 4.99 -1.42
C PHE A 63 2.41 6.22 -1.15
N ALA A 64 2.09 7.33 -1.77
CA ALA A 64 2.76 8.60 -1.55
C ALA A 64 1.77 9.67 -1.11
N ARG A 65 2.12 10.46 -0.09
CA ARG A 65 1.28 11.60 0.28
C ARG A 65 1.32 12.66 -0.80
N THR A 66 0.16 12.98 -1.36
CA THR A 66 -0.07 14.16 -2.18
C THR A 66 -0.36 15.33 -1.23
N TYR A 67 0.43 16.39 -1.33
CA TYR A 67 0.28 17.61 -0.52
C TYR A 67 -0.91 18.46 -0.98
#